data_AF-A0A9D6WRS0-F1
#
_entry.id   AF-A0A9D6WRS0-F1
#
_cell.length_a   1.000
_cell.length_b   1.000
_cell.length_c   1.000
_cell.angle_alpha   90.00
_cell.angle_beta   90.00
_cell.angle_gamma   90.00
#
_symmetry.space_group_name_H-M   'P 1'
#
loop_
_entity.id
_entity.type
_entity.pdbx_description
1 polymer ?
#
loop_
_entity_poly.entity_id
_entity_poly.type
_entity_poly.pdbx_seq_one_letter_code
_entity_poly.pdbx_strand_id
1 'polypeptide(L)'
;MGRKAVTSTRIKQLRDAQGWSAYELGCKLGCTRSYIKSLEGGSLPITHRFAMRFVALERVTYAQAARHKQIRTIHPLPKQITILARPRKCAICRAWFIFPNASDRVCADRECRRAYRTRIK
;
A
#
# COMPACT_ATOMS: atom_id res chain seq x y z
N MET A 1 -15.35 -2.76 -14.96
CA MET A 1 -13.89 -2.52 -14.80
C MET A 1 -13.13 -3.55 -15.61
N GLY A 2 -12.51 -3.15 -16.73
CA GLY A 2 -11.79 -4.09 -17.61
C GLY A 2 -10.62 -4.77 -16.89
N ARG A 3 -10.44 -6.09 -17.08
CA ARG A 3 -9.24 -6.80 -16.62
C ARG A 3 -8.04 -6.25 -17.37
N LYS A 4 -7.27 -5.37 -16.74
CA LYS A 4 -5.97 -4.94 -17.29
C LYS A 4 -5.06 -6.16 -17.41
N ALA A 5 -4.49 -6.36 -18.59
CA ALA A 5 -3.53 -7.44 -18.87
C ALA A 5 -2.33 -7.38 -17.90
N VAL A 6 -1.75 -8.53 -17.60
CA VAL A 6 -0.50 -8.61 -16.84
C VAL A 6 0.65 -8.45 -17.84
N THR A 7 1.49 -7.44 -17.63
CA THR A 7 2.64 -7.12 -18.46
C THR A 7 3.93 -7.31 -17.67
N SER A 8 5.06 -7.48 -18.36
CA SER A 8 6.39 -7.56 -17.76
C SER A 8 6.69 -6.35 -16.87
N THR A 9 6.31 -5.16 -17.33
CA THR A 9 6.42 -3.89 -16.61
C THR A 9 5.61 -3.89 -15.30
N ARG A 10 4.38 -4.41 -15.31
CA ARG A 10 3.53 -4.48 -14.12
C ARG A 10 4.08 -5.44 -13.07
N ILE A 11 4.65 -6.56 -13.50
CA ILE A 11 5.31 -7.52 -12.61
C ILE A 11 6.49 -6.83 -11.90
N LYS A 12 7.35 -6.17 -12.67
CA LYS A 12 8.51 -5.43 -12.16
C LYS A 12 8.10 -4.32 -11.19
N GLN A 13 7.07 -3.54 -11.53
CA GLN A 13 6.55 -2.46 -10.67
C GLN A 13 6.05 -2.97 -9.32
N LEU A 14 5.31 -4.09 -9.30
CA LEU A 14 4.85 -4.67 -8.03
C LEU A 14 6.05 -5.10 -7.18
N ARG A 15 7.04 -5.77 -7.80
CA ARG A 15 8.25 -6.23 -7.13
C ARG A 15 9.03 -5.08 -6.50
N ASP A 16 9.30 -4.04 -7.28
CA ASP A 16 10.06 -2.86 -6.85
C ASP A 16 9.30 -2.07 -5.77
N ALA A 17 7.97 -1.92 -5.90
CA ALA A 17 7.13 -1.22 -4.92
C ALA A 17 7.10 -1.90 -3.55
N GLN A 18 7.30 -3.22 -3.51
CA GLN A 18 7.36 -3.99 -2.27
C GLN A 18 8.80 -4.23 -1.78
N GLY A 19 9.81 -3.78 -2.53
CA GLY A 19 11.21 -4.03 -2.22
C GLY A 19 11.61 -5.51 -2.31
N TRP A 20 10.87 -6.33 -3.06
CA TRP A 20 11.17 -7.76 -3.17
C TRP A 20 12.27 -8.05 -4.19
N SER A 21 13.05 -9.08 -3.92
CA SER A 21 13.91 -9.73 -4.90
C SER A 21 13.10 -10.59 -5.87
N ALA A 22 13.67 -10.89 -7.04
CA ALA A 22 13.04 -11.80 -8.01
C ALA A 22 12.86 -13.22 -7.45
N TYR A 23 13.70 -13.62 -6.50
CA TYR A 23 13.57 -14.90 -5.80
C TYR A 23 12.35 -14.91 -4.88
N GLU A 24 12.18 -13.88 -4.06
CA GLU A 24 11.04 -13.77 -3.14
C GLU A 24 9.70 -13.69 -3.88
N LEU A 25 9.65 -12.94 -4.98
CA LEU A 25 8.46 -12.91 -5.85
C LEU A 25 8.18 -14.30 -6.43
N GLY A 26 9.23 -15.02 -6.85
CA GLY A 26 9.14 -16.41 -7.29
C GLY A 26 8.54 -17.32 -6.23
N CYS A 27 9.06 -17.29 -5.00
CA CYS A 27 8.54 -18.07 -3.87
C CYS A 27 7.05 -17.79 -3.62
N LYS A 28 6.64 -16.52 -3.65
CA LYS A 28 5.22 -16.12 -3.46
C LYS A 28 4.29 -16.61 -4.58
N LEU A 29 4.81 -16.76 -5.80
CA LEU A 29 4.03 -17.22 -6.96
C LEU A 29 4.20 -18.73 -7.25
N GLY A 30 5.09 -19.41 -6.53
CA GLY A 30 5.45 -20.80 -6.76
C GLY A 30 6.23 -21.00 -8.05
N CYS A 31 7.19 -20.12 -8.32
CA CYS A 31 8.03 -20.12 -9.52
C CYS A 31 9.51 -19.89 -9.18
N THR A 32 10.40 -20.26 -10.10
CA THR A 32 11.85 -20.03 -9.92
C THR A 32 12.23 -18.56 -10.18
N ARG A 33 13.33 -18.11 -9.57
CA ARG A 33 13.91 -16.77 -9.80
C ARG A 33 14.19 -16.50 -11.28
N SER A 34 14.71 -17.50 -12.01
CA SER A 34 15.05 -17.38 -13.42
C SER A 34 13.79 -17.14 -14.26
N TYR A 35 12.71 -17.88 -13.98
CA TYR A 35 11.43 -17.68 -14.65
C TYR A 35 10.87 -16.27 -14.46
N ILE A 36 10.93 -15.73 -13.23
CA ILE A 36 10.53 -14.34 -12.95
C ILE A 36 11.36 -13.34 -13.78
N LYS A 37 12.68 -13.49 -13.82
CA LYS A 37 13.55 -12.61 -14.61
C LYS A 37 13.24 -12.68 -16.10
N SER A 38 12.97 -13.86 -16.64
CA SER A 38 12.61 -14.02 -18.05
C SER A 38 11.28 -13.35 -18.38
N LEU A 39 10.28 -13.43 -17.50
CA LEU A 39 9.01 -12.71 -17.65
C LEU A 39 9.20 -11.19 -17.55
N GLU A 40 9.97 -10.70 -16.57
CA GLU A 40 10.25 -9.26 -16.41
C GLU A 40 11.05 -8.68 -17.59
N GLY A 41 11.97 -9.48 -18.15
CA GLY A 41 12.75 -9.13 -19.34
C GLY A 41 11.99 -9.29 -20.65
N GLY A 42 10.77 -9.83 -20.64
CA GLY A 42 9.96 -10.04 -21.83
C GLY A 42 10.43 -11.18 -22.75
N SER A 43 11.39 -11.99 -22.30
CA SER A 43 11.89 -13.14 -23.08
C SER A 43 10.94 -14.35 -23.04
N LEU A 44 10.07 -14.42 -22.03
CA LEU A 44 9.01 -15.43 -21.96
C LEU A 44 7.62 -14.79 -21.99
N PRO A 45 6.66 -15.40 -22.70
CA PRO A 45 5.29 -14.95 -22.69
C PRO A 45 4.63 -15.21 -21.32
N ILE A 46 3.77 -14.28 -20.90
CA ILE A 46 3.02 -14.40 -19.66
C ILE A 46 1.84 -15.32 -19.88
N THR A 47 1.87 -16.50 -19.26
CA THR A 47 0.77 -17.46 -19.35
C THR A 47 -0.45 -17.00 -18.57
N HIS A 48 -1.64 -17.44 -18.99
CA HIS A 48 -2.89 -17.15 -18.27
C HIS A 48 -2.85 -17.62 -16.80
N ARG A 49 -2.26 -18.81 -16.55
CA ARG A 49 -2.12 -19.36 -15.19
C ARG A 49 -1.24 -18.47 -14.30
N PHE A 50 -0.12 -17.97 -14.84
CA PHE A 50 0.73 -17.03 -14.12
C PHE A 50 -0.01 -15.72 -13.85
N ALA A 51 -0.67 -15.15 -14.87
CA ALA A 51 -1.40 -13.90 -14.74
C ALA A 51 -2.47 -13.96 -13.64
N MET A 52 -3.20 -15.07 -13.53
CA MET A 52 -4.18 -15.29 -12.46
C MET A 52 -3.56 -15.30 -11.07
N ARG A 53 -2.45 -16.02 -10.88
CA ARG A 53 -1.72 -16.04 -9.60
C ARG A 53 -1.14 -14.69 -9.25
N PHE A 54 -0.57 -14.00 -10.23
CA PHE A 54 -0.03 -12.65 -10.06
C PHE A 54 -1.11 -11.66 -9.61
N VAL A 55 -2.27 -11.63 -10.29
CA VAL A 55 -3.38 -10.74 -9.92
C VAL A 55 -3.91 -11.05 -8.51
N ALA A 56 -3.96 -12.33 -8.12
CA ALA A 56 -4.35 -12.72 -6.77
C ALA A 56 -3.36 -12.19 -5.73
N LEU A 57 -2.05 -12.40 -5.95
CA LEU A 57 -1.00 -11.89 -5.08
C LEU A 57 -1.02 -10.36 -4.99
N GLU A 58 -1.14 -9.68 -6.12
CA GLU A 58 -1.20 -8.23 -6.23
C GLU A 58 -2.38 -7.65 -5.44
N ARG A 59 -3.56 -8.26 -5.53
CA ARG A 59 -4.74 -7.87 -4.73
C ARG A 59 -4.51 -8.02 -3.24
N VAL A 60 -3.94 -9.15 -2.80
CA VAL A 60 -3.63 -9.37 -1.37
C VAL A 60 -2.61 -8.33 -0.89
N THR A 61 -1.58 -8.08 -1.68
CA THR A 61 -0.51 -7.14 -1.36
C THR A 61 -1.04 -5.71 -1.24
N TYR A 62 -1.85 -5.25 -2.20
CA TYR A 62 -2.46 -3.93 -2.11
C TYR A 62 -3.52 -3.84 -1.01
N ALA A 63 -4.28 -4.89 -0.74
CA ALA A 63 -5.22 -4.92 0.39
C ALA A 63 -4.49 -4.79 1.73
N GLN A 64 -3.34 -5.47 1.89
CA GLN A 64 -2.46 -5.31 3.05
C GLN A 64 -1.86 -3.89 3.13
N ALA A 65 -1.34 -3.36 2.02
CA ALA A 65 -0.83 -1.98 1.98
C ALA A 65 -1.91 -0.94 2.31
N ALA A 66 -3.16 -1.16 1.89
CA ALA A 66 -4.31 -0.32 2.24
C ALA A 66 -4.65 -0.42 3.73
N ARG A 67 -4.52 -1.60 4.36
CA ARG A 67 -4.64 -1.76 5.81
C ARG A 67 -3.55 -0.99 6.57
N HIS A 68 -2.32 -0.94 6.05
CA HIS A 68 -1.23 -0.16 6.66
C HIS A 68 -1.42 1.36 6.49
N LYS A 69 -2.23 1.79 5.51
CA LYS A 69 -2.74 3.15 5.39
C LYS A 69 -4.12 3.31 6.03
N GLN A 70 -4.46 2.53 7.06
CA GLN A 70 -5.68 2.76 7.83
C GLN A 70 -5.63 4.18 8.39
N ILE A 71 -6.52 5.01 7.86
CA ILE A 71 -6.70 6.35 8.34
C ILE A 71 -7.32 6.24 9.72
N ARG A 72 -6.57 6.66 10.74
CA ARG A 72 -7.12 6.77 12.08
C ARG A 72 -8.09 7.94 12.12
N THR A 73 -9.21 7.73 12.79
CA THR A 73 -10.23 8.74 13.05
C THR A 73 -10.61 8.67 14.53
N ILE A 74 -10.99 9.80 15.12
CA ILE A 74 -11.45 9.84 16.52
C ILE A 74 -12.81 9.16 16.65
N HIS A 75 -13.66 9.42 15.67
CA HIS A 75 -15.03 8.97 15.68
C HIS A 75 -15.17 7.70 14.84
N PRO A 76 -15.94 6.71 15.31
CA PRO A 76 -16.27 5.57 14.48
C PRO A 76 -16.98 6.07 13.22
N LEU A 77 -16.39 5.78 12.07
CA LEU A 77 -16.95 6.18 10.80
C LEU A 77 -18.09 5.21 10.43
N PRO A 78 -19.20 5.70 9.84
CA PRO A 78 -20.22 4.84 9.26
C PRO A 78 -19.61 3.92 8.21
N LYS A 79 -20.21 2.74 8.01
CA LYS A 79 -19.69 1.72 7.07
C LYS A 79 -19.61 2.20 5.62
N GLN A 80 -20.43 3.17 5.23
CA GLN A 80 -20.47 3.74 3.89
C GLN A 80 -20.27 5.25 3.98
N ILE A 81 -19.01 5.68 4.02
CA ILE A 81 -18.67 7.09 3.83
C ILE A 81 -17.63 7.28 2.75
N THR A 82 -17.80 8.36 2.00
CA THR A 82 -16.77 8.86 1.09
C THR A 82 -16.07 10.02 1.78
N ILE A 83 -14.81 9.82 2.15
CA ILE A 83 -13.99 10.86 2.76
C ILE A 83 -13.36 11.68 1.64
N LEU A 84 -13.80 12.93 1.48
CA LEU A 84 -13.23 13.86 0.50
C LEU A 84 -11.94 14.54 1.02
N ALA A 85 -11.75 14.55 2.33
CA ALA A 85 -10.57 15.16 2.95
C ALA A 85 -9.31 14.32 2.70
N ARG A 86 -8.23 15.00 2.28
CA ARG A 86 -6.92 14.36 2.10
C ARG A 86 -6.32 13.99 3.47
N PRO A 87 -5.99 12.71 3.73
CA PRO A 87 -5.33 12.34 4.98
C PRO A 87 -3.92 12.93 5.05
N ARG A 88 -3.49 13.34 6.24
CA ARG A 88 -2.15 13.89 6.51
C ARG A 88 -1.50 13.10 7.66
N LYS A 89 -0.17 13.19 7.82
CA LYS A 89 0.54 12.52 8.92
C LYS A 89 0.54 13.41 10.18
N CYS A 90 0.33 12.80 11.35
CA CYS A 90 0.56 13.45 12.63
C CYS A 90 2.04 13.82 12.80
N ALA A 91 2.33 15.04 13.28
CA ALA A 91 3.71 15.49 13.52
C ALA A 91 4.45 14.72 14.62
N ILE A 92 3.73 14.02 15.51
CA ILE A 92 4.30 13.23 16.62
C ILE A 92 4.34 11.74 16.27
N CYS A 93 3.19 11.06 16.24
CA CYS A 93 3.13 9.61 16.04
C CYS A 93 3.22 9.13 14.58
N ARG A 94 3.31 10.05 13.60
CA ARG A 94 3.42 9.77 12.14
C ARG A 94 2.28 8.94 11.52
N ALA A 95 1.25 8.59 12.29
CA ALA A 95 0.05 7.94 11.78
C ALA A 95 -0.71 8.84 10.80
N TRP A 96 -1.40 8.22 9.84
CA TRP A 96 -2.28 8.91 8.89
C TRP A 96 -3.61 9.25 9.55
N PHE A 97 -4.02 10.51 9.47
CA PHE A 97 -5.19 11.04 10.15
C PHE A 97 -5.95 12.02 9.23
N ILE A 98 -7.27 12.03 9.32
CA ILE A 98 -8.09 13.12 8.77
C ILE A 98 -8.32 14.12 9.89
N PHE A 99 -7.74 15.30 9.72
CA PHE A 99 -7.83 16.35 10.69
C PHE A 99 -9.17 17.08 10.58
N PRO A 100 -9.86 17.36 11.70
CA PRO A 100 -11.08 18.17 11.68
C PRO A 100 -10.82 19.56 11.12
N ASN A 101 -9.70 20.19 11.52
CA ASN A 101 -9.32 21.52 11.06
C ASN A 101 -8.08 21.49 10.17
N ALA A 102 -8.03 22.41 9.20
CA ALA A 102 -6.89 22.57 8.30
C ALA A 102 -5.60 22.92 9.05
N SER A 103 -5.69 23.67 10.15
CA SER A 103 -4.58 24.11 11.01
C SER A 103 -4.01 23.00 11.90
N ASP A 104 -4.76 21.93 12.15
CA ASP A 104 -4.30 20.86 13.05
C ASP A 104 -3.12 20.10 12.45
N ARG A 105 -2.04 19.97 13.23
CA ARG A 105 -0.82 19.24 12.86
C ARG A 105 -0.60 17.94 13.63
N VAL A 106 -1.41 17.69 14.66
CA VAL A 106 -1.30 16.52 15.55
C VAL A 106 -2.63 15.85 15.77
N CYS A 107 -2.62 14.52 15.81
CA CYS A 107 -3.85 13.75 16.04
C CYS A 107 -4.47 14.10 17.40
N ALA A 108 -5.70 13.69 17.63
CA ALA A 108 -6.41 14.02 18.87
C ALA A 108 -5.98 13.21 20.09
N ASP A 109 -4.97 12.35 19.96
CA ASP A 109 -4.37 11.65 21.09
C ASP A 109 -3.81 12.68 22.09
N ARG A 110 -4.17 12.50 23.37
CA ARG A 110 -3.77 13.39 24.46
C ARG A 110 -2.24 13.45 24.60
N GLU A 111 -1.55 12.34 24.38
CA GLU A 111 -0.09 12.27 24.46
C GLU A 111 0.57 13.04 23.32
N CYS A 112 0.08 12.86 22.08
CA CYS A 112 0.59 13.60 20.93
C CYS A 112 0.35 15.12 21.07
N ARG A 113 -0.80 15.54 21.59
CA ARG A 113 -1.08 16.96 21.87
C ARG A 113 -0.15 17.54 22.93
N ARG A 114 0.12 16.81 24.01
CA ARG A 114 1.07 17.22 25.05
C ARG A 114 2.49 17.37 24.49
N ALA A 115 2.99 16.34 23.81
CA ALA A 115 4.33 16.32 23.21
C ALA A 115 4.54 17.41 22.14
N TYR A 116 3.48 17.82 21.45
CA TYR A 116 3.56 18.90 20.47
C TYR A 116 3.67 20.28 21.13
N ARG A 117 2.89 20.51 22.20
CA ARG A 117 2.97 21.77 22.97
C ARG A 117 4.34 21.98 23.60
N THR A 118 5.00 20.91 24.06
CA THR A 118 6.35 20.99 24.63
C THR A 118 7.44 21.24 23.59
N ARG A 119 7.18 20.99 22.29
CA ARG A 119 8.14 21.24 21.21
C ARG A 119 8.04 22.63 20.57
N ILE A 120 6.93 23.34 20.79
CA ILE A 120 6.69 24.69 20.24
C ILE A 120 7.10 25.79 21.24
N LYS A 121 7.15 25.46 22.54
CA LYS A 121 7.82 26.30 23.53
C LYS A 121 9.33 26.24 23.32
#